data_AF-A0A1A7Y5H9-F1
#
_entry.id   AF-A0A1A7Y5H9-F1
#
_cell.length_a   1.000
_cell.length_b   1.000
_cell.length_c   1.000
_cell.angle_alpha   90.00
_cell.angle_beta   90.00
_cell.angle_gamma   90.00
#
_symmetry.space_group_name_H-M   'P 1'
#
loop_
_entity.id
_entity.type
_entity.pdbx_description
1 polymer ?
#
loop_
_entity_poly.entity_id
_entity_poly.type
_entity_poly.pdbx_seq_one_letter_code
_entity_poly.pdbx_strand_id
1 'polypeptide(L)'
;MAVHACVLCRRPPKGACLGHSCSQVNPPKNTMSCNKGDSRQSNKENDFQGAEAMVLESVMFAILAERELGPKLYGIFPQGRLEQYVPSRKLDTCELSDSCISAEVAEKMAEFHGMRMPFNKEPKWLFGTMEKYLNQVMRLNFTRESHLRRFNRLLAYNLPQEMETLKLLLESTHSPVVFCHNDCQEGNILLLKGHQSSGSHKLMLIDFEYSSYNYRGFDIGNHFCEWMYDYNCDEFPFFKVSPQSYPSKAQQLHFIESYLQECDGGFDSLSTEDQVKLKEELYVEVNRFSLASHFFWGLWSIIQARLSTIEFGYLEYAQARFDAYFQQKKIWAA
;
A
#
# COMPACT_ATOMS: atom_id res chain seq x y z
N MET A 1 -12.36 -31.09 14.78
CA MET A 1 -12.01 -29.65 14.87
C MET A 1 -10.48 -29.56 14.83
N ALA A 2 -9.89 -29.33 13.66
CA ALA A 2 -8.46 -29.14 13.54
C ALA A 2 -8.19 -27.62 13.54
N VAL A 3 -7.69 -27.12 14.66
CA VAL A 3 -7.24 -25.73 14.80
C VAL A 3 -5.83 -25.67 14.21
N HIS A 4 -5.70 -25.14 12.99
CA HIS A 4 -4.40 -24.78 12.43
C HIS A 4 -4.10 -23.32 12.79
N ALA A 5 -3.10 -23.10 13.64
CA ALA A 5 -2.58 -21.77 13.90
C ALA A 5 -1.88 -21.24 12.64
N CYS A 6 -2.48 -20.27 11.97
CA CYS A 6 -1.81 -19.51 10.93
C CYS A 6 -0.92 -18.47 11.63
N VAL A 7 0.35 -18.81 11.83
CA VAL A 7 1.37 -17.82 12.13
C VAL A 7 1.68 -17.14 10.79
N LEU A 8 1.21 -15.90 10.60
CA LEU A 8 1.72 -15.00 9.58
C LEU A 8 3.17 -14.62 9.93
N CYS A 9 4.07 -15.61 9.87
CA CYS A 9 5.50 -15.40 9.78
C CYS A 9 5.83 -15.32 8.30
N ARG A 10 6.45 -14.20 7.90
CA ARG A 10 7.30 -14.09 6.72
C ARG A 10 8.06 -15.41 6.54
N ARG A 11 7.78 -16.16 5.46
CA ARG A 11 8.61 -17.29 5.03
C ARG A 11 9.11 -17.05 3.61
N PRO A 12 10.44 -17.12 3.39
CA PRO A 12 11.07 -17.04 2.08
C PRO A 12 10.86 -18.36 1.30
N PRO A 13 11.08 -18.37 -0.03
CA PRO A 13 10.98 -19.57 -0.84
C PRO A 13 12.08 -20.58 -0.45
N LYS A 14 11.69 -21.86 -0.40
CA LYS A 14 12.56 -23.01 -0.11
C LYS A 14 13.28 -23.45 -1.38
N GLY A 15 14.61 -23.59 -1.30
CA GLY A 15 15.45 -24.33 -2.24
C GLY A 15 16.43 -25.26 -1.51
N ALA A 16 16.22 -26.57 -1.71
CA ALA A 16 17.02 -27.77 -1.39
C ALA A 16 18.26 -27.72 -0.45
N CYS A 17 18.21 -28.53 0.62
CA CYS A 17 19.39 -29.07 1.33
C CYS A 17 19.82 -30.41 0.72
N LEU A 18 21.12 -30.60 0.53
CA LEU A 18 21.79 -31.91 0.52
C LEU A 18 23.10 -31.82 1.33
N GLY A 19 23.28 -32.75 2.27
CA GLY A 19 24.60 -33.30 2.62
C GLY A 19 25.38 -32.70 3.80
N HIS A 20 25.23 -33.34 4.96
CA HIS A 20 26.18 -33.54 6.09
C HIS A 20 27.58 -32.87 6.06
N SER A 21 27.97 -32.18 7.16
CA SER A 21 28.64 -32.80 8.32
C SER A 21 28.90 -31.77 9.43
N CYS A 22 29.04 -32.28 10.66
CA CYS A 22 29.11 -31.54 11.92
C CYS A 22 30.57 -31.33 12.33
N SER A 23 30.96 -30.10 12.71
CA SER A 23 32.13 -29.90 13.59
C SER A 23 32.06 -28.55 14.31
N GLN A 24 32.17 -28.63 15.64
CA GLN A 24 32.16 -27.56 16.63
C GLN A 24 33.38 -26.63 16.50
N VAL A 25 33.19 -25.30 16.60
CA VAL A 25 34.26 -24.35 16.96
C VAL A 25 33.67 -23.22 17.82
N ASN A 26 34.21 -23.04 19.03
CA ASN A 26 33.89 -21.97 19.98
C ASN A 26 34.48 -20.61 19.55
N PRO A 27 33.91 -19.47 19.98
CA PRO A 27 34.33 -18.14 19.54
C PRO A 27 35.44 -17.54 20.42
N PRO A 28 36.32 -16.65 19.90
CA PRO A 28 37.18 -15.85 20.75
C PRO A 28 36.47 -14.57 21.20
N LYS A 29 36.58 -14.32 22.50
CA LYS A 29 36.24 -13.06 23.18
C LYS A 29 37.17 -11.95 22.70
N ASN A 30 36.63 -10.77 22.44
CA ASN A 30 37.37 -9.51 22.62
C ASN A 30 36.44 -8.44 23.19
N THR A 31 36.84 -7.94 24.35
CA THR A 31 36.27 -6.84 25.13
C THR A 31 36.84 -5.50 24.69
N MET A 32 35.99 -4.48 24.49
CA MET A 32 36.19 -3.03 24.75
C MET A 32 34.99 -2.28 24.13
N SER A 33 34.46 -1.17 24.60
CA SER A 33 34.43 -0.43 25.87
C SER A 33 33.25 0.54 25.68
N CYS A 34 32.46 0.78 26.72
CA CYS A 34 31.25 1.59 26.68
C CYS A 34 31.52 3.05 26.26
N ASN A 35 30.80 3.54 25.24
CA ASN A 35 30.36 4.94 25.19
C ASN A 35 28.86 4.96 25.53
N LYS A 36 28.54 5.36 26.76
CA LYS A 36 27.18 5.69 27.19
C LYS A 36 26.93 7.15 26.88
N GLY A 37 26.07 7.43 25.91
CA GLY A 37 25.52 8.77 25.64
C GLY A 37 24.24 8.65 24.81
N ASP A 38 23.12 9.10 25.39
CA ASP A 38 21.83 9.41 24.76
C ASP A 38 21.08 8.38 23.89
N SER A 39 20.95 7.14 24.35
CA SER A 39 20.09 6.11 23.71
C SER A 39 18.82 5.74 24.51
N ARG A 40 18.58 6.33 25.68
CA ARG A 40 17.42 5.96 26.53
C ARG A 40 16.13 6.69 26.19
N GLN A 41 16.20 7.85 25.54
CA GLN A 41 15.04 8.68 25.22
C GLN A 41 14.45 8.29 23.86
N SER A 42 15.31 8.05 22.85
CA SER A 42 14.90 7.54 21.53
C SER A 42 14.31 6.13 21.58
N ASN A 43 14.86 5.23 22.42
CA ASN A 43 14.29 3.89 22.60
C ASN A 43 12.93 3.93 23.30
N LYS A 44 12.70 4.86 24.23
CA LYS A 44 11.40 5.00 24.91
C LYS A 44 10.32 5.58 24.00
N GLU A 45 10.67 6.56 23.16
CA GLU A 45 9.73 7.13 22.18
C GLU A 45 9.37 6.12 21.08
N ASN A 46 10.35 5.33 20.60
CA ASN A 46 10.10 4.26 19.63
C ASN A 46 9.27 3.11 20.23
N ASP A 47 9.51 2.71 21.49
CA ASP A 47 8.72 1.70 22.18
C ASP A 47 7.27 2.16 22.43
N PHE A 48 7.08 3.44 22.81
CA PHE A 48 5.74 4.02 23.01
C PHE A 48 4.96 4.14 21.70
N GLN A 49 5.60 4.59 20.61
CA GLN A 49 4.98 4.63 19.28
C GLN A 49 4.60 3.23 18.77
N GLY A 50 5.44 2.22 19.04
CA GLY A 50 5.15 0.83 18.68
C GLY A 50 3.96 0.25 19.44
N ALA A 51 3.83 0.55 20.73
CA ALA A 51 2.71 0.10 21.55
C ALA A 51 1.37 0.76 21.15
N GLU A 52 1.40 2.06 20.86
CA GLU A 52 0.20 2.79 20.41
C GLU A 52 -0.26 2.32 19.02
N ALA A 53 0.68 2.09 18.10
CA ALA A 53 0.38 1.52 16.78
C ALA A 53 -0.28 0.13 16.89
N MET A 54 0.22 -0.74 17.78
CA MET A 54 -0.35 -2.07 18.02
C MET A 54 -1.79 -2.00 18.56
N VAL A 55 -2.09 -1.04 19.43
CA VAL A 55 -3.45 -0.82 19.95
C VAL A 55 -4.39 -0.36 18.83
N LEU A 56 -3.97 0.60 18.02
CA LEU A 56 -4.78 1.11 16.90
C LEU A 56 -5.04 0.01 15.85
N GLU A 57 -4.02 -0.76 15.51
CA GLU A 57 -4.14 -1.91 14.61
C GLU A 57 -5.13 -2.95 15.17
N SER A 58 -5.00 -3.29 16.46
CA SER A 58 -5.91 -4.22 17.14
C SER A 58 -7.37 -3.76 17.11
N VAL A 59 -7.61 -2.47 17.36
CA VAL A 59 -8.96 -1.87 17.28
C VAL A 59 -9.49 -1.90 15.85
N MET A 60 -8.64 -1.63 14.86
CA MET A 60 -9.01 -1.66 13.44
C MET A 60 -9.46 -3.06 13.02
N PHE A 61 -8.65 -4.09 13.29
CA PHE A 61 -8.98 -5.47 12.96
C PHE A 61 -10.26 -5.95 13.66
N ALA A 62 -10.45 -5.60 14.94
CA ALA A 62 -11.66 -5.98 15.66
C ALA A 62 -12.92 -5.36 15.01
N ILE A 63 -12.89 -4.08 14.65
CA ILE A 63 -14.04 -3.42 14.01
C ILE A 63 -14.33 -4.02 12.62
N LEU A 64 -13.29 -4.32 11.84
CA LEU A 64 -13.44 -4.90 10.51
C LEU A 64 -14.02 -6.32 10.57
N ALA A 65 -13.59 -7.12 11.55
CA ALA A 65 -14.15 -8.44 11.81
C ALA A 65 -15.63 -8.38 12.21
N GLU A 66 -16.01 -7.45 13.10
CA GLU A 66 -17.40 -7.28 13.55
C GLU A 66 -18.34 -6.76 12.45
N ARG A 67 -17.80 -6.03 11.46
CA ARG A 67 -18.55 -5.52 10.31
C ARG A 67 -18.55 -6.46 9.10
N GLU A 68 -17.96 -7.64 9.22
CA GLU A 68 -17.81 -8.63 8.14
C GLU A 68 -17.05 -8.09 6.90
N LEU A 69 -16.20 -7.06 7.10
CA LEU A 69 -15.36 -6.45 6.06
C LEU A 69 -13.94 -7.02 6.02
N GLY A 70 -13.64 -7.97 6.91
CA GLY A 70 -12.37 -8.69 6.95
C GLY A 70 -12.53 -10.05 7.65
N PRO A 71 -11.43 -10.82 7.78
CA PRO A 71 -11.46 -12.10 8.48
C PRO A 71 -11.93 -11.96 9.92
N LYS A 72 -12.69 -12.94 10.43
CA LYS A 72 -13.06 -12.96 11.86
C LYS A 72 -11.83 -12.99 12.74
N LEU A 73 -11.85 -12.23 13.82
CA LEU A 73 -10.79 -12.19 14.81
C LEU A 73 -11.12 -13.15 15.97
N TYR A 74 -10.28 -14.16 16.20
CA TYR A 74 -10.48 -15.14 17.27
C TYR A 74 -9.72 -14.80 18.56
N GLY A 75 -8.64 -14.02 18.47
CA GLY A 75 -7.91 -13.58 19.65
C GLY A 75 -6.67 -12.75 19.31
N ILE A 76 -6.29 -11.88 20.25
CA ILE A 76 -5.08 -11.04 20.19
C ILE A 76 -4.21 -11.36 21.41
N PHE A 77 -2.90 -11.42 21.22
CA PHE A 77 -1.90 -11.64 22.25
C PHE A 77 -0.62 -10.85 21.91
N PRO A 78 0.32 -10.66 22.86
CA PRO A 78 1.48 -9.78 22.63
C PRO A 78 2.37 -10.16 21.43
N GLN A 79 2.33 -11.42 21.00
CA GLN A 79 3.13 -11.93 19.87
C GLN A 79 2.37 -11.95 18.53
N GLY A 80 1.08 -11.58 18.51
CA GLY A 80 0.30 -11.59 17.27
C GLY A 80 -1.21 -11.79 17.49
N ARG A 81 -1.87 -12.32 16.46
CA ARG A 81 -3.33 -12.52 16.43
C ARG A 81 -3.69 -13.84 15.77
N LEU A 82 -4.88 -14.35 16.10
CA LEU A 82 -5.51 -15.49 15.45
C LEU A 82 -6.73 -14.99 14.68
N GLU A 83 -6.74 -15.26 13.38
CA GLU A 83 -7.79 -14.84 12.46
C GLU A 83 -8.41 -16.05 11.76
N GLN A 84 -9.60 -15.86 11.21
CA GLN A 84 -10.24 -16.80 10.33
C GLN A 84 -9.37 -17.08 9.10
N TYR A 85 -9.12 -18.35 8.84
CA TYR A 85 -8.63 -18.77 7.54
C TYR A 85 -9.77 -18.67 6.52
N VAL A 86 -9.60 -17.81 5.53
CA VAL A 86 -10.56 -17.60 4.44
C VAL A 86 -10.10 -18.42 3.22
N PRO A 87 -10.85 -19.44 2.77
CA PRO A 87 -10.47 -20.22 1.58
C PRO A 87 -10.58 -19.36 0.31
N SER A 88 -9.43 -18.89 -0.17
CA SER A 88 -9.34 -17.94 -1.28
C SER A 88 -8.06 -18.13 -2.09
N ARG A 89 -7.88 -17.29 -3.11
CA ARG A 89 -6.58 -16.93 -3.69
C ARG A 89 -6.49 -15.41 -3.79
N LYS A 90 -5.27 -14.87 -3.88
CA LYS A 90 -5.06 -13.47 -4.27
C LYS A 90 -5.41 -13.30 -5.75
N LEU A 91 -5.70 -12.07 -6.16
CA LEU A 91 -5.79 -11.74 -7.58
C LEU A 91 -4.40 -11.68 -8.19
N ASP A 92 -4.31 -11.95 -9.49
CA ASP A 92 -3.16 -11.61 -10.31
C ASP A 92 -3.33 -10.19 -10.87
N THR A 93 -2.23 -9.47 -11.13
CA THR A 93 -2.28 -8.05 -11.58
C THR A 93 -3.12 -7.88 -12.85
N CYS A 94 -3.07 -8.84 -13.77
CA CYS A 94 -3.85 -8.78 -15.02
C CYS A 94 -5.37 -8.86 -14.80
N GLU A 95 -5.81 -9.48 -13.70
CA GLU A 95 -7.23 -9.62 -13.35
C GLU A 95 -7.85 -8.29 -12.89
N LEU A 96 -7.03 -7.34 -12.43
CA LEU A 96 -7.52 -6.00 -12.06
C LEU A 96 -8.20 -5.29 -13.25
N SER A 97 -7.79 -5.62 -14.47
CA SER A 97 -8.33 -5.04 -15.71
C SER A 97 -9.63 -5.66 -16.21
N ASP A 98 -10.07 -6.78 -15.62
CA ASP A 98 -11.36 -7.40 -15.93
C ASP A 98 -12.50 -6.49 -15.45
N SER A 99 -13.48 -6.22 -16.31
CA SER A 99 -14.54 -5.25 -16.00
C SER A 99 -15.41 -5.65 -14.81
N CYS A 100 -15.63 -6.94 -14.58
CA CYS A 100 -16.46 -7.41 -13.46
C CYS A 100 -15.67 -7.35 -12.16
N ILE A 101 -14.41 -7.77 -12.17
CA ILE A 101 -13.52 -7.65 -11.00
C ILE A 101 -13.31 -6.18 -10.65
N SER A 102 -13.01 -5.33 -11.63
CA SER A 102 -12.80 -3.90 -11.42
C SER A 102 -14.03 -3.20 -10.83
N ALA A 103 -15.25 -3.56 -11.25
CA ALA A 103 -16.48 -3.01 -10.68
C ALA A 103 -16.62 -3.43 -9.20
N GLU A 104 -16.42 -4.72 -8.91
CA GLU A 104 -16.55 -5.25 -7.55
C GLU A 104 -15.48 -4.69 -6.60
N VAL A 105 -14.25 -4.46 -7.07
CA VAL A 105 -13.22 -3.75 -6.29
C VAL A 105 -13.68 -2.32 -5.97
N ALA A 106 -14.32 -1.64 -6.93
CA ALA A 106 -14.84 -0.30 -6.74
C ALA A 106 -15.95 -0.26 -5.66
N GLU A 107 -16.87 -1.22 -5.71
CA GLU A 107 -17.93 -1.41 -4.69
C GLU A 107 -17.31 -1.66 -3.31
N LYS A 108 -16.38 -2.61 -3.20
CA LYS A 108 -15.70 -2.93 -1.92
C LYS A 108 -14.91 -1.76 -1.35
N MET A 109 -14.28 -0.96 -2.22
CA MET A 109 -13.58 0.26 -1.82
C MET A 109 -14.57 1.34 -1.35
N ALA A 110 -15.71 1.50 -2.01
CA ALA A 110 -16.77 2.42 -1.57
C ALA A 110 -17.35 2.04 -0.19
N GLU A 111 -17.64 0.75 0.02
CA GLU A 111 -18.05 0.20 1.33
C GLU A 111 -17.00 0.53 2.41
N PHE A 112 -15.72 0.31 2.11
CA PHE A 112 -14.60 0.60 3.01
C PHE A 112 -14.52 2.10 3.35
N HIS A 113 -14.63 2.97 2.35
CA HIS A 113 -14.62 4.43 2.52
C HIS A 113 -15.80 4.95 3.36
N GLY A 114 -16.95 4.27 3.33
CA GLY A 114 -18.13 4.58 4.14
C GLY A 114 -17.96 4.31 5.64
N MET A 115 -16.88 3.64 6.05
CA MET A 115 -16.67 3.28 7.44
C MET A 115 -16.42 4.46 8.39
N ARG A 116 -17.14 4.44 9.51
CA ARG A 116 -16.86 5.31 10.65
C ARG A 116 -15.91 4.61 11.61
N MET A 117 -14.66 5.05 11.63
CA MET A 117 -13.61 4.49 12.49
C MET A 117 -13.25 5.46 13.63
N PRO A 118 -12.88 4.95 14.82
CA PRO A 118 -12.54 5.76 15.99
C PRO A 118 -11.09 6.28 15.94
N PHE A 119 -10.64 6.71 14.76
CA PHE A 119 -9.30 7.26 14.53
C PHE A 119 -9.36 8.76 14.20
N ASN A 120 -8.19 9.39 14.18
CA ASN A 120 -8.04 10.78 13.75
C ASN A 120 -8.56 10.94 12.31
N LYS A 121 -9.43 11.93 12.09
CA LYS A 121 -10.11 12.19 10.81
C LYS A 121 -9.43 13.26 9.97
N GLU A 122 -8.38 13.89 10.48
CA GLU A 122 -7.57 14.82 9.70
C GLU A 122 -6.66 14.04 8.74
N PRO A 123 -6.57 14.42 7.45
CA PRO A 123 -5.80 13.70 6.43
C PRO A 123 -4.29 13.96 6.53
N LYS A 124 -3.73 13.84 7.73
CA LYS A 124 -2.31 14.08 8.01
C LYS A 124 -1.41 12.93 7.56
N TRP A 125 -2.00 11.74 7.34
CA TRP A 125 -1.25 10.51 7.08
C TRP A 125 -0.36 10.62 5.83
N LEU A 126 -0.90 11.09 4.71
CA LEU A 126 -0.19 11.09 3.43
C LEU A 126 1.07 11.97 3.47
N PHE A 127 0.91 13.28 3.62
CA PHE A 127 2.05 14.22 3.63
C PHE A 127 2.91 14.07 4.89
N GLY A 128 2.32 13.80 6.06
CA GLY A 128 3.11 13.55 7.28
C GLY A 128 4.03 12.33 7.14
N THR A 129 3.56 11.27 6.49
CA THR A 129 4.38 10.08 6.20
C THR A 129 5.42 10.36 5.12
N MET A 130 5.07 11.05 4.02
CA MET A 130 6.02 11.42 2.98
C MET A 130 7.12 12.35 3.51
N GLU A 131 6.80 13.32 4.35
CA GLU A 131 7.78 14.20 5.01
C GLU A 131 8.71 13.40 5.92
N LYS A 132 8.18 12.46 6.71
CA LYS A 132 8.99 11.55 7.54
C LYS A 132 9.91 10.66 6.67
N TYR A 133 9.42 10.16 5.55
CA TYR A 133 10.19 9.34 4.65
C TYR A 133 11.28 10.13 3.93
N LEU A 134 10.95 11.30 3.39
CA LEU A 134 11.91 12.18 2.73
C LEU A 134 13.03 12.57 3.70
N ASN A 135 12.70 12.95 4.94
CA ASN A 135 13.71 13.26 5.96
C ASN A 135 14.67 12.08 6.25
N GLN A 136 14.17 10.85 6.24
CA GLN A 136 15.02 9.66 6.35
C GLN A 136 15.87 9.47 5.11
N VAL A 137 15.26 9.54 3.91
CA VAL A 137 15.93 9.42 2.61
C VAL A 137 17.12 10.39 2.51
N MET A 138 16.95 11.64 2.91
CA MET A 138 18.01 12.65 2.86
C MET A 138 19.19 12.38 3.81
N ARG A 139 19.04 11.43 4.76
CA ARG A 139 20.09 11.01 5.70
C ARG A 139 20.67 9.64 5.36
N LEU A 140 20.12 8.95 4.35
CA LEU A 140 20.60 7.63 3.94
C LEU A 140 21.91 7.74 3.16
N ASN A 141 22.74 6.72 3.33
CA ASN A 141 23.92 6.46 2.50
C ASN A 141 23.97 4.98 2.15
N PHE A 142 24.46 4.68 0.95
CA PHE A 142 24.70 3.33 0.46
C PHE A 142 26.21 3.10 0.30
N THR A 143 26.66 1.85 0.47
CA THR A 143 28.08 1.48 0.31
C THR A 143 28.35 0.73 -0.99
N ARG A 144 27.36 0.01 -1.53
CA ARG A 144 27.47 -0.72 -2.80
C ARG A 144 27.40 0.27 -3.96
N GLU A 145 28.35 0.19 -4.89
CA GLU A 145 28.47 1.12 -6.02
C GLU A 145 27.21 1.14 -6.91
N SER A 146 26.59 -0.02 -7.17
CA SER A 146 25.33 -0.09 -7.92
C SER A 146 24.19 0.67 -7.24
N HIS A 147 24.07 0.55 -5.92
CA HIS A 147 23.05 1.25 -5.13
C HIS A 147 23.34 2.75 -5.09
N LEU A 148 24.60 3.15 -4.88
CA LEU A 148 25.02 4.55 -4.91
C LEU A 148 24.68 5.23 -6.24
N ARG A 149 24.96 4.58 -7.38
CA ARG A 149 24.60 5.13 -8.69
C ARG A 149 23.10 5.33 -8.85
N ARG A 150 22.28 4.36 -8.46
CA ARG A 150 20.81 4.51 -8.52
C ARG A 150 20.30 5.59 -7.57
N PHE A 151 20.79 5.59 -6.33
CA PHE A 151 20.40 6.57 -5.32
C PHE A 151 20.74 7.99 -5.73
N ASN A 152 21.92 8.23 -6.30
CA ASN A 152 22.30 9.55 -6.81
C ASN A 152 21.40 10.02 -7.96
N ARG A 153 20.93 9.11 -8.83
CA ARG A 153 19.92 9.46 -9.87
C ARG A 153 18.59 9.88 -9.25
N LEU A 154 18.14 9.17 -8.22
CA LEU A 154 16.91 9.52 -7.49
C LEU A 154 17.02 10.88 -6.80
N LEU A 155 18.17 11.18 -6.18
CA LEU A 155 18.41 12.49 -5.55
C LEU A 155 18.52 13.63 -6.57
N ALA A 156 18.95 13.35 -7.80
CA ALA A 156 19.04 14.35 -8.86
C ALA A 156 17.67 14.94 -9.26
N TYR A 157 16.55 14.30 -8.89
CA TYR A 157 15.21 14.83 -9.08
C TYR A 157 14.85 16.00 -8.14
N ASN A 158 15.69 16.31 -7.15
CA ASN A 158 15.38 17.28 -6.10
C ASN A 158 14.04 16.98 -5.40
N LEU A 159 13.94 15.78 -4.82
CA LEU A 159 12.73 15.27 -4.16
C LEU A 159 12.10 16.27 -3.17
N PRO A 160 12.84 17.07 -2.36
CA PRO A 160 12.23 18.09 -1.52
C PRO A 160 11.42 19.14 -2.29
N GLN A 161 12.00 19.71 -3.35
CA GLN A 161 11.29 20.68 -4.19
C GLN A 161 10.08 20.05 -4.89
N GLU A 162 10.24 18.79 -5.31
CA GLU A 162 9.18 18.10 -6.04
C GLU A 162 8.02 17.69 -5.12
N MET A 163 8.30 17.38 -3.85
CA MET A 163 7.26 17.16 -2.84
C MET A 163 6.41 18.42 -2.59
N GLU A 164 7.02 19.60 -2.54
CA GLU A 164 6.27 20.86 -2.41
C GLU A 164 5.42 21.17 -3.63
N THR A 165 5.92 20.86 -4.83
CA THR A 165 5.15 21.05 -6.07
C THR A 165 3.93 20.12 -6.08
N LEU A 166 4.11 18.85 -5.70
CA LEU A 166 3.02 17.90 -5.55
C LEU A 166 2.01 18.36 -4.50
N LYS A 167 2.49 18.88 -3.35
CA LYS A 167 1.64 19.39 -2.28
C LYS A 167 0.73 20.52 -2.76
N LEU A 168 1.28 21.52 -3.44
CA LEU A 168 0.51 22.65 -4.00
C LEU A 168 -0.54 22.18 -5.02
N LEU A 169 -0.19 21.20 -5.87
CA LEU A 169 -1.14 20.62 -6.82
C LEU A 169 -2.33 19.96 -6.09
N LEU A 170 -2.05 19.16 -5.06
CA LEU A 170 -3.08 18.42 -4.33
C LEU A 170 -3.90 19.31 -3.38
N GLU A 171 -3.32 20.38 -2.85
CA GLU A 171 -4.07 21.43 -2.13
C GLU A 171 -5.11 22.12 -3.04
N SER A 172 -4.80 22.26 -4.34
CA SER A 172 -5.75 22.78 -5.35
C SER A 172 -6.73 21.73 -5.89
N THR A 173 -6.64 20.48 -5.44
CA THR A 173 -7.45 19.35 -5.93
C THR A 173 -8.34 18.85 -4.81
N HIS A 174 -9.62 19.22 -4.84
CA HIS A 174 -10.57 18.77 -3.83
C HIS A 174 -10.70 17.24 -3.86
N SER A 175 -10.51 16.60 -2.71
CA SER A 175 -10.77 15.18 -2.49
C SER A 175 -11.36 14.97 -1.10
N PRO A 176 -12.52 14.31 -0.96
CA PRO A 176 -13.11 14.00 0.34
C PRO A 176 -12.17 13.17 1.21
N VAL A 177 -12.17 13.44 2.51
CA VAL A 177 -11.44 12.64 3.49
C VAL A 177 -12.33 11.50 3.96
N VAL A 178 -11.89 10.26 3.71
CA VAL A 178 -12.60 9.02 4.02
C VAL A 178 -11.64 8.04 4.69
N PHE A 179 -12.15 6.92 5.21
CA PHE A 179 -11.26 5.88 5.74
C PHE A 179 -10.75 5.01 4.59
N CYS A 180 -9.48 5.19 4.22
CA CYS A 180 -8.86 4.55 3.06
C CYS A 180 -8.08 3.29 3.46
N HIS A 181 -8.00 2.33 2.53
CA HIS A 181 -7.14 1.16 2.63
C HIS A 181 -5.65 1.57 2.51
N ASN A 182 -5.36 2.49 1.58
CA ASN A 182 -4.06 3.04 1.20
C ASN A 182 -3.10 2.07 0.47
N ASP A 183 -3.36 0.76 0.50
CA ASP A 183 -2.59 -0.26 -0.24
C ASP A 183 -3.47 -1.31 -0.95
N CYS A 184 -4.46 -0.86 -1.72
CA CYS A 184 -5.41 -1.73 -2.43
C CYS A 184 -4.79 -2.36 -3.71
N GLN A 185 -3.73 -3.16 -3.55
CA GLN A 185 -3.09 -3.96 -4.60
C GLN A 185 -3.72 -5.35 -4.76
N GLU A 186 -3.45 -6.05 -5.86
CA GLU A 186 -3.95 -7.41 -6.14
C GLU A 186 -3.62 -8.42 -5.04
N GLY A 187 -2.46 -8.24 -4.40
CA GLY A 187 -2.01 -9.07 -3.29
C GLY A 187 -2.88 -8.97 -2.04
N ASN A 188 -3.67 -7.91 -1.92
CA ASN A 188 -4.55 -7.58 -0.80
C ASN A 188 -6.04 -7.75 -1.15
N ILE A 189 -6.33 -8.30 -2.33
CA ILE A 189 -7.69 -8.60 -2.77
C ILE A 189 -7.83 -10.12 -2.92
N LEU A 190 -8.68 -10.72 -2.08
CA LEU A 190 -8.92 -12.15 -2.08
C LEU A 190 -10.14 -12.51 -2.92
N LEU A 191 -9.96 -13.39 -3.91
CA LEU A 191 -11.05 -14.08 -4.58
C LEU A 191 -11.49 -15.31 -3.77
N LEU A 192 -12.71 -15.26 -3.23
CA LEU A 192 -13.28 -16.27 -2.35
C LEU A 192 -13.69 -17.54 -3.12
N LYS A 193 -13.29 -18.71 -2.61
CA LYS A 193 -13.67 -20.00 -3.20
C LYS A 193 -15.16 -20.28 -2.98
N GLY A 194 -15.81 -20.95 -3.95
CA GLY A 194 -17.20 -21.40 -3.85
C GLY A 194 -18.26 -20.34 -4.15
N HIS A 195 -17.89 -19.07 -4.31
CA HIS A 195 -18.81 -17.97 -4.66
C HIS A 195 -18.82 -17.65 -6.15
N GLN A 196 -18.18 -18.48 -7.00
CA GLN A 196 -18.15 -18.24 -8.45
C GLN A 196 -19.54 -18.26 -9.10
N SER A 197 -20.53 -18.87 -8.44
CA SER A 197 -21.90 -19.07 -8.93
C SER A 197 -22.93 -18.03 -8.43
N SER A 198 -22.63 -17.19 -7.41
CA SER A 198 -23.52 -16.08 -7.02
C SER A 198 -23.05 -14.78 -7.69
N GLY A 199 -23.98 -14.02 -8.22
CA GLY A 199 -23.72 -12.90 -9.15
C GLY A 199 -23.02 -11.67 -8.56
N SER A 200 -22.79 -11.60 -7.25
CA SER A 200 -22.09 -10.48 -6.59
C SER A 200 -21.39 -10.95 -5.30
N HIS A 201 -20.31 -10.25 -4.91
CA HIS A 201 -19.54 -10.38 -3.66
C HIS A 201 -18.65 -11.63 -3.54
N LYS A 202 -17.69 -11.77 -4.46
CA LYS A 202 -16.63 -12.78 -4.46
C LYS A 202 -15.29 -12.25 -3.93
N LEU A 203 -15.15 -10.95 -3.70
CA LEU A 203 -13.92 -10.30 -3.28
C LEU A 203 -13.95 -9.88 -1.81
N MET A 204 -12.78 -9.95 -1.17
CA MET A 204 -12.56 -9.45 0.18
C MET A 204 -11.23 -8.70 0.23
N LEU A 205 -11.25 -7.47 0.74
CA LEU A 205 -10.05 -6.69 1.01
C LEU A 205 -9.41 -7.18 2.31
N ILE A 206 -8.08 -7.22 2.36
CA ILE A 206 -7.30 -7.63 3.54
C ILE A 206 -6.04 -6.76 3.66
N ASP A 207 -5.33 -6.92 4.78
CA ASP A 207 -4.04 -6.27 5.04
C ASP A 207 -4.13 -4.74 5.17
N PHE A 208 -4.74 -4.32 6.28
CA PHE A 208 -5.08 -2.93 6.57
C PHE A 208 -3.94 -2.15 7.26
N GLU A 209 -2.68 -2.58 7.11
CA GLU A 209 -1.54 -2.03 7.86
C GLU A 209 -1.28 -0.54 7.59
N TYR A 210 -1.62 -0.08 6.38
CA TYR A 210 -1.51 1.32 5.97
C TYR A 210 -2.81 2.11 6.14
N SER A 211 -3.91 1.47 6.55
CA SER A 211 -5.22 2.11 6.52
C SER A 211 -5.33 3.28 7.50
N SER A 212 -5.94 4.37 7.03
CA SER A 212 -6.08 5.61 7.79
C SER A 212 -7.20 6.47 7.22
N TYR A 213 -7.64 7.50 7.94
CA TYR A 213 -8.33 8.59 7.26
C TYR A 213 -7.36 9.28 6.30
N ASN A 214 -7.73 9.35 5.02
CA ASN A 214 -6.93 9.91 3.95
C ASN A 214 -7.85 10.43 2.83
N TYR A 215 -7.27 11.03 1.80
CA TYR A 215 -8.00 11.49 0.62
C TYR A 215 -8.48 10.30 -0.22
N ARG A 216 -9.77 10.27 -0.57
CA ARG A 216 -10.36 9.26 -1.48
C ARG A 216 -9.55 9.12 -2.77
N GLY A 217 -9.11 10.25 -3.32
CA GLY A 217 -8.33 10.30 -4.55
C GLY A 217 -7.05 9.49 -4.45
N PHE A 218 -6.42 9.42 -3.27
CA PHE A 218 -5.22 8.61 -3.06
C PHE A 218 -5.52 7.12 -3.17
N ASP A 219 -6.57 6.61 -2.54
CA ASP A 219 -6.82 5.16 -2.53
C ASP A 219 -7.19 4.63 -3.92
N ILE A 220 -8.06 5.35 -4.64
CA ILE A 220 -8.43 5.01 -6.02
C ILE A 220 -7.24 5.20 -6.96
N GLY A 221 -6.54 6.35 -6.86
CA GLY A 221 -5.37 6.63 -7.69
C GLY A 221 -4.22 5.64 -7.44
N ASN A 222 -4.05 5.19 -6.19
CA ASN A 222 -3.10 4.13 -5.84
C ASN A 222 -3.50 2.80 -6.47
N HIS A 223 -4.76 2.40 -6.35
CA HIS A 223 -5.26 1.17 -6.98
C HIS A 223 -5.01 1.17 -8.50
N PHE A 224 -5.26 2.30 -9.19
CA PHE A 224 -4.95 2.43 -10.62
C PHE A 224 -3.46 2.33 -10.93
N CYS A 225 -2.59 2.84 -10.06
CA CYS A 225 -1.15 2.64 -10.20
C CYS A 225 -0.77 1.16 -10.18
N GLU A 226 -1.38 0.35 -9.30
CA GLU A 226 -1.04 -1.06 -9.12
C GLU A 226 -1.33 -1.92 -10.36
N TRP A 227 -2.20 -1.47 -11.28
CA TRP A 227 -2.40 -2.15 -12.57
C TRP A 227 -1.13 -2.21 -13.42
N MET A 228 -0.15 -1.34 -13.17
CA MET A 228 1.12 -1.32 -13.87
C MET A 228 2.18 -2.23 -13.26
N TYR A 229 2.04 -2.67 -12.00
CA TYR A 229 3.10 -3.34 -11.25
C TYR A 229 2.71 -4.79 -10.96
N ASP A 230 3.45 -5.73 -11.52
CA ASP A 230 3.30 -7.16 -11.26
C ASP A 230 4.43 -7.61 -10.32
N TYR A 231 4.06 -8.07 -9.12
CA TYR A 231 4.99 -8.53 -8.09
C TYR A 231 5.23 -10.05 -8.12
N ASN A 232 4.57 -10.79 -9.02
CA ASN A 232 4.70 -12.24 -9.14
C ASN A 232 5.83 -12.63 -10.11
N CYS A 233 7.03 -12.15 -9.82
CA CYS A 233 8.22 -12.38 -10.65
C CYS A 233 9.28 -13.17 -9.86
N ASP A 234 9.71 -14.32 -10.39
CA ASP A 234 10.72 -15.18 -9.76
C ASP A 234 12.16 -14.68 -9.95
N GLU A 235 12.38 -13.70 -10.83
CA GLU A 235 13.70 -13.15 -11.15
C GLU A 235 13.84 -11.70 -10.70
N PHE A 236 15.06 -11.31 -10.29
CA PHE A 236 15.41 -9.93 -9.96
C PHE A 236 15.00 -8.99 -11.12
N PRO A 237 14.31 -7.87 -10.86
CA PRO A 237 14.13 -7.20 -9.57
C PRO A 237 12.93 -7.68 -8.73
N PHE A 238 12.34 -8.83 -9.06
CA PHE A 238 11.16 -9.44 -8.43
C PHE A 238 9.88 -8.63 -8.61
N PHE A 239 9.85 -7.77 -9.64
CA PHE A 239 8.65 -7.14 -10.15
C PHE A 239 8.83 -6.80 -11.64
N LYS A 240 7.70 -6.60 -12.32
CA LYS A 240 7.64 -6.11 -13.71
C LYS A 240 6.74 -4.89 -13.77
N VAL A 241 7.11 -3.92 -14.61
CA VAL A 241 6.30 -2.72 -14.86
C VAL A 241 5.81 -2.74 -16.29
N SER A 242 4.51 -2.53 -16.46
CA SER A 242 3.85 -2.39 -17.75
C SER A 242 3.10 -1.05 -17.77
N PRO A 243 3.75 0.08 -18.15
CA PRO A 243 3.11 1.39 -18.13
C PRO A 243 1.83 1.47 -18.98
N GLN A 244 1.74 0.64 -20.02
CA GLN A 244 0.57 0.54 -20.91
C GLN A 244 -0.63 -0.12 -20.24
N SER A 245 -0.43 -0.78 -19.10
CA SER A 245 -1.50 -1.41 -18.30
C SER A 245 -2.20 -0.44 -17.35
N TYR A 246 -1.72 0.81 -17.21
CA TYR A 246 -2.48 1.83 -16.48
C TYR A 246 -3.88 1.96 -17.09
N PRO A 247 -4.96 2.00 -16.28
CA PRO A 247 -6.31 1.95 -16.81
C PRO A 247 -6.56 3.09 -17.78
N SER A 248 -7.11 2.76 -18.95
CA SER A 248 -7.57 3.75 -19.92
C SER A 248 -8.68 4.62 -19.33
N LYS A 249 -8.95 5.80 -19.91
CA LYS A 249 -10.06 6.66 -19.46
C LYS A 249 -11.39 5.90 -19.37
N ALA A 250 -11.67 5.01 -20.33
CA ALA A 250 -12.88 4.18 -20.30
C ALA A 250 -12.93 3.22 -19.10
N GLN A 251 -11.82 2.55 -18.78
CA GLN A 251 -11.71 1.66 -17.61
C GLN A 251 -11.80 2.44 -16.29
N GLN A 252 -11.19 3.63 -16.23
CA GLN A 252 -11.28 4.48 -15.04
C GLN A 252 -12.71 4.97 -14.81
N LEU A 253 -13.40 5.42 -15.86
CA LEU A 253 -14.80 5.86 -15.75
C LEU A 253 -15.74 4.71 -15.37
N HIS A 254 -15.47 3.48 -15.83
CA HIS A 254 -16.19 2.27 -15.42
C HIS A 254 -16.02 1.97 -13.91
N PHE A 255 -14.78 2.03 -13.42
CA PHE A 255 -14.50 1.89 -11.97
C PHE A 255 -15.19 3.01 -11.17
N ILE A 256 -15.05 4.26 -11.62
CA ILE A 256 -15.61 5.44 -10.96
C ILE A 256 -17.14 5.37 -10.89
N GLU A 257 -17.80 4.93 -11.97
CA GLU A 257 -19.26 4.76 -12.00
C GLU A 257 -19.72 3.72 -10.97
N SER A 258 -19.09 2.55 -10.96
CA SER A 258 -19.39 1.48 -9.98
C SER A 258 -19.16 1.97 -8.53
N TYR A 259 -18.07 2.70 -8.29
CA TYR A 259 -17.77 3.31 -6.99
C TYR A 259 -18.83 4.34 -6.57
N LEU A 260 -19.26 5.21 -7.50
CA LEU A 260 -20.24 6.26 -7.21
C LEU A 260 -21.63 5.69 -6.93
N GLN A 261 -22.05 4.67 -7.68
CA GLN A 261 -23.30 3.94 -7.46
C GLN A 261 -23.37 3.32 -6.07
N GLU A 262 -22.26 2.73 -5.60
CA GLU A 262 -22.20 2.12 -4.26
C GLU A 262 -22.13 3.19 -3.14
N CYS A 263 -21.38 4.28 -3.34
CA CYS A 263 -21.17 5.28 -2.29
C CYS A 263 -22.34 6.28 -2.13
N ASP A 264 -23.14 6.48 -3.17
CA ASP A 264 -24.27 7.42 -3.19
C ASP A 264 -25.49 6.79 -3.88
N GLY A 265 -26.44 6.30 -3.08
CA GLY A 265 -27.69 5.74 -3.58
C GLY A 265 -28.58 6.73 -4.35
N GLY A 266 -28.24 8.03 -4.36
CA GLY A 266 -28.87 9.05 -5.20
C GLY A 266 -28.24 9.21 -6.59
N PHE A 267 -27.07 8.60 -6.85
CA PHE A 267 -26.30 8.82 -8.09
C PHE A 267 -27.10 8.46 -9.35
N ASP A 268 -27.77 7.31 -9.36
CA ASP A 268 -28.58 6.87 -10.51
C ASP A 268 -29.83 7.74 -10.75
N SER A 269 -30.24 8.52 -9.75
CA SER A 269 -31.38 9.45 -9.86
C SER A 269 -30.97 10.82 -10.41
N LEU A 270 -29.67 11.09 -10.55
CA LEU A 270 -29.16 12.34 -11.12
C LEU A 270 -29.44 12.41 -12.63
N SER A 271 -29.40 13.63 -13.17
CA SER A 271 -29.41 13.82 -14.63
C SER A 271 -28.16 13.20 -15.27
N THR A 272 -28.24 12.83 -16.55
CA THR A 272 -27.07 12.31 -17.28
C THR A 272 -25.93 13.34 -17.30
N GLU A 273 -26.25 14.63 -17.42
CA GLU A 273 -25.26 15.70 -17.36
C GLU A 273 -24.53 15.76 -16.02
N ASP A 274 -25.26 15.64 -14.90
CA ASP A 274 -24.67 15.66 -13.56
C ASP A 274 -23.83 14.40 -13.27
N GLN A 275 -24.29 13.22 -13.72
CA GLN A 275 -23.50 11.99 -13.61
C GLN A 275 -22.18 12.11 -14.37
N VAL A 276 -22.21 12.59 -15.62
CA VAL A 276 -20.99 12.80 -16.43
C VAL A 276 -20.06 13.79 -15.75
N LYS A 277 -20.59 14.91 -15.23
CA LYS A 277 -19.80 15.92 -14.53
C LYS A 277 -19.10 15.34 -13.29
N LEU A 278 -19.81 14.62 -12.44
CA LEU A 278 -19.23 13.99 -11.23
C LEU A 278 -18.15 12.96 -11.59
N LYS A 279 -18.39 12.15 -12.62
CA LYS A 279 -17.41 11.16 -13.09
C LYS A 279 -16.14 11.83 -13.62
N GLU A 280 -16.26 12.92 -14.38
CA GLU A 280 -15.10 13.68 -14.90
C GLU A 280 -14.34 14.43 -13.78
N GLU A 281 -15.03 14.99 -12.79
CA GLU A 281 -14.40 15.61 -11.63
C GLU A 281 -13.59 14.59 -10.82
N LEU A 282 -14.17 13.42 -10.54
CA LEU A 282 -13.47 12.34 -9.85
C LEU A 282 -12.33 11.75 -10.70
N TYR A 283 -12.48 11.69 -12.02
CA TYR A 283 -11.41 11.29 -12.94
C TYR A 283 -10.18 12.22 -12.84
N VAL A 284 -10.37 13.53 -12.75
CA VAL A 284 -9.27 14.48 -12.53
C VAL A 284 -8.68 14.33 -11.12
N GLU A 285 -9.53 14.19 -10.10
CA GLU A 285 -9.11 13.98 -8.70
C GLU A 285 -8.15 12.78 -8.58
N VAL A 286 -8.57 11.59 -9.01
CA VAL A 286 -7.80 10.34 -8.82
C VAL A 286 -6.48 10.34 -9.58
N ASN A 287 -6.43 10.91 -10.79
CA ASN A 287 -5.20 10.96 -11.57
C ASN A 287 -4.20 12.02 -11.09
N ARG A 288 -4.66 13.05 -10.36
CA ARG A 288 -3.71 13.92 -9.65
C ARG A 288 -3.16 13.22 -8.41
N PHE A 289 -4.00 12.51 -7.67
CA PHE A 289 -3.58 11.75 -6.50
C PHE A 289 -2.77 10.49 -6.82
N SER A 290 -2.86 9.91 -8.02
CA SER A 290 -1.96 8.83 -8.47
C SER A 290 -0.48 9.27 -8.46
N LEU A 291 -0.20 10.56 -8.68
CA LEU A 291 1.13 11.14 -8.52
C LEU A 291 1.64 10.98 -7.09
N ALA A 292 0.79 11.18 -6.08
CA ALA A 292 1.16 10.96 -4.69
C ALA A 292 1.38 9.48 -4.37
N SER A 293 0.64 8.56 -5.00
CA SER A 293 0.94 7.12 -4.89
C SER A 293 2.35 6.80 -5.41
N HIS A 294 2.73 7.30 -6.60
CA HIS A 294 4.08 7.12 -7.11
C HIS A 294 5.15 7.72 -6.18
N PHE A 295 4.94 8.95 -5.70
CA PHE A 295 5.89 9.64 -4.84
C PHE A 295 6.05 8.93 -3.48
N PHE A 296 4.94 8.53 -2.86
CA PHE A 296 4.89 7.83 -1.58
C PHE A 296 5.66 6.50 -1.63
N TRP A 297 5.30 5.63 -2.58
CA TRP A 297 5.92 4.31 -2.70
C TRP A 297 7.36 4.39 -3.22
N GLY A 298 7.69 5.42 -4.00
CA GLY A 298 9.07 5.74 -4.37
C GLY A 298 9.94 6.03 -3.15
N LEU A 299 9.50 6.92 -2.26
CA LEU A 299 10.20 7.24 -1.01
C LEU A 299 10.29 6.02 -0.07
N TRP A 300 9.17 5.33 0.14
CA TRP A 300 9.11 4.11 0.94
C TRP A 300 10.15 3.09 0.45
N SER A 301 10.23 2.87 -0.86
CA SER A 301 11.12 1.87 -1.44
C SER A 301 12.60 2.23 -1.25
N ILE A 302 12.97 3.52 -1.34
CA ILE A 302 14.34 3.96 -1.04
C ILE A 302 14.74 3.59 0.41
N ILE A 303 13.82 3.77 1.36
CA ILE A 303 14.05 3.40 2.76
C ILE A 303 14.18 1.88 2.91
N GLN A 304 13.29 1.12 2.26
CA GLN A 304 13.32 -0.34 2.32
C GLN A 304 14.60 -0.93 1.72
N ALA A 305 15.21 -0.29 0.71
CA ALA A 305 16.50 -0.71 0.17
C ALA A 305 17.63 -0.76 1.23
N ARG A 306 17.46 -0.05 2.36
CA ARG A 306 18.42 -0.06 3.48
C ARG A 306 17.99 -0.92 4.66
N LEU A 307 16.69 -1.00 4.92
CA LEU A 307 16.11 -1.60 6.14
C LEU A 307 15.58 -3.02 5.92
N SER A 308 15.05 -3.32 4.74
CA SER A 308 14.40 -4.59 4.48
C SER A 308 15.42 -5.73 4.37
N THR A 309 15.04 -6.89 4.88
CA THR A 309 15.75 -8.15 4.69
C THR A 309 15.15 -9.00 3.57
N ILE A 310 14.04 -8.55 2.96
CA ILE A 310 13.37 -9.23 1.85
C ILE A 310 14.18 -8.97 0.58
N GLU A 311 14.41 -10.03 -0.20
CA GLU A 311 15.08 -9.91 -1.49
C GLU A 311 14.11 -9.29 -2.50
N PHE A 312 14.30 -8.00 -2.78
CA PHE A 312 13.49 -7.23 -3.72
C PHE A 312 14.32 -6.08 -4.29
N GLY A 313 14.13 -5.74 -5.56
CA GLY A 313 14.83 -4.64 -6.24
C GLY A 313 14.31 -3.27 -5.82
N TYR A 314 14.45 -2.89 -4.55
CA TYR A 314 13.85 -1.67 -4.00
C TYR A 314 14.31 -0.36 -4.70
N LEU A 315 15.58 -0.25 -5.11
CA LEU A 315 16.04 0.95 -5.81
C LEU A 315 15.60 0.97 -7.29
N GLU A 316 15.46 -0.20 -7.90
CA GLU A 316 14.84 -0.38 -9.21
C GLU A 316 13.36 0.04 -9.16
N TYR A 317 12.63 -0.40 -8.14
CA TYR A 317 11.23 -0.06 -7.95
C TYR A 317 11.04 1.43 -7.68
N ALA A 318 11.85 2.02 -6.78
CA ALA A 318 11.83 3.45 -6.54
C ALA A 318 12.01 4.25 -7.84
N GLN A 319 13.00 3.88 -8.65
CA GLN A 319 13.23 4.50 -9.96
C GLN A 319 12.01 4.37 -10.86
N ALA A 320 11.40 3.19 -10.95
CA ALA A 320 10.20 2.99 -11.77
C ALA A 320 9.02 3.85 -11.31
N ARG A 321 8.78 3.97 -9.99
CA ARG A 321 7.72 4.84 -9.44
C ARG A 321 7.98 6.31 -9.79
N PHE A 322 9.21 6.81 -9.63
CA PHE A 322 9.53 8.19 -9.99
C PHE A 322 9.48 8.44 -11.50
N ASP A 323 9.90 7.49 -12.34
CA ASP A 323 9.76 7.60 -13.78
C ASP A 323 8.28 7.72 -14.18
N ALA A 324 7.40 6.91 -13.58
CA ALA A 324 5.94 7.00 -13.78
C ALA A 324 5.37 8.33 -13.25
N TYR A 325 5.80 8.81 -12.08
CA TYR A 325 5.44 10.13 -11.55
C TYR A 325 5.72 11.23 -12.56
N PHE A 326 6.95 11.31 -13.10
CA PHE A 326 7.31 12.36 -14.05
C PHE A 326 6.61 12.23 -15.40
N GLN A 327 6.26 11.01 -15.82
CA GLN A 327 5.46 10.80 -17.04
C GLN A 327 4.02 11.29 -16.85
N GLN A 328 3.37 10.89 -15.75
CA GLN A 328 1.99 11.29 -15.45
C GLN A 328 1.87 12.77 -15.10
N LYS A 329 2.88 13.35 -14.43
CA LYS A 329 2.91 14.77 -14.07
C LYS A 329 2.75 15.69 -15.30
N LYS A 330 3.29 15.29 -16.45
CA LYS A 330 3.16 16.05 -17.72
C LYS A 330 1.70 16.17 -18.20
N ILE A 331 0.84 15.27 -17.74
CA ILE A 331 -0.58 15.21 -18.12
C ILE A 331 -1.43 15.90 -17.05
N TRP A 332 -1.14 15.66 -15.77
CA TRP A 332 -2.04 15.99 -14.66
C TRP A 332 -1.65 17.21 -13.82
N ALA A 333 -0.43 17.69 -13.97
CA ALA A 333 0.09 18.89 -13.30
C ALA A 333 0.37 20.06 -14.27
N ALA A 334 -0.12 19.95 -15.51
CA ALA A 334 -0.05 21.01 -16.52
C ALA A 334 -1.07 22.12 -16.28
#